data_AF-A0A960VN82-F1
#
_entry.id   AF-A0A960VN82-F1
#
_cell.length_a   1.000
_cell.length_b   1.000
_cell.length_c   1.000
_cell.angle_alpha   90.00
_cell.angle_beta   90.00
_cell.angle_gamma   90.00
#
_symmetry.space_group_name_H-M   'P 1'
#
loop_
_entity.id
_entity.type
_entity.pdbx_description
1 polymer ?
#
loop_
_entity_poly.entity_id
_entity_poly.type
_entity_poly.pdbx_seq_one_letter_code
_entity_poly.pdbx_strand_id
1 'polypeptide(L)'
;EARLGARPVFAAGNSNNDEPMLRWSLDGQRRAFALWIHHDDEGREYAYDRGTDRIAGLVADRPGGFEVSMKRDWDRLFGFAPER
;
A
#
# COMPACT_ATOMS: atom_id res chain seq x y z
N GLU A 1 24.82 -0.66 20.50
CA GLU A 1 24.52 0.26 19.39
C GLU A 1 23.30 -0.24 18.64
N ALA A 2 22.27 0.60 18.46
CA ALA A 2 21.11 0.21 17.67
C ALA A 2 21.49 0.21 16.18
N ARG A 3 21.56 -0.98 15.57
CA ARG A 3 21.70 -1.13 14.12
C ARG A 3 20.34 -0.88 13.46
N LEU A 4 19.89 0.37 13.47
CA LEU A 4 18.72 0.75 12.67
C LEU A 4 19.15 0.74 11.20
N GLY A 5 18.43 -0.04 10.38
CA GLY A 5 18.64 -0.10 8.94
C GLY A 5 18.42 1.26 8.27
N ALA A 6 18.88 1.39 7.03
CA ALA A 6 18.63 2.59 6.23
C ALA A 6 17.12 2.78 5.97
N ARG A 7 16.71 4.05 5.78
CA ARG A 7 15.35 4.37 5.36
C ARG A 7 15.04 3.68 4.03
N PRO A 8 13.89 2.99 3.90
CA PRO A 8 13.52 2.30 2.68
C PRO A 8 13.18 3.29 1.56
N VAL A 9 13.54 2.95 0.32
CA VAL A 9 13.12 3.66 -0.90
C VAL A 9 11.82 3.13 -1.48
N PHE A 10 11.32 2.02 -0.93
CA PHE A 10 10.04 1.43 -1.28
C PHE A 10 9.33 0.94 -0.01
N ALA A 11 8.05 1.28 0.12
CA ALA A 11 7.16 0.74 1.13
C ALA A 11 5.78 0.45 0.52
N ALA A 12 5.12 -0.61 0.99
CA ALA A 12 3.76 -0.93 0.60
C ALA A 12 2.93 -1.28 1.84
N GLY A 13 1.65 -0.95 1.81
CA GLY A 13 0.71 -1.21 2.89
C GLY A 13 -0.73 -1.23 2.39
N ASN A 14 -1.66 -1.69 3.22
CA ASN A 14 -3.08 -1.78 2.88
C ASN A 14 -3.98 -1.06 3.89
N SER A 15 -3.42 -0.57 5.00
CA SER A 15 -4.19 -0.01 6.11
C SER A 15 -3.57 1.25 6.71
N ASN A 16 -4.34 1.95 7.54
CA ASN A 16 -3.87 3.07 8.35
C ASN A 16 -2.74 2.73 9.32
N ASN A 17 -2.48 1.45 9.61
CA ASN A 17 -1.35 1.04 10.44
C ASN A 17 -0.02 1.10 9.68
N ASP A 18 -0.07 1.06 8.35
CA ASP A 18 1.11 1.12 7.48
C ASP A 18 1.45 2.56 7.07
N GLU A 19 0.52 3.50 7.25
CA GLU A 19 0.70 4.91 6.93
C GLU A 19 2.02 5.49 7.48
N PRO A 20 2.42 5.25 8.75
CA PRO A 20 3.69 5.76 9.26
C PRO A 20 4.92 5.19 8.53
N MET A 21 4.86 3.94 8.05
CA MET A 21 5.93 3.31 7.29
C MET A 21 6.04 3.92 5.89
N LEU A 22 4.90 4.14 5.20
CA LEU A 22 4.88 4.81 3.90
C LEU A 22 5.39 6.24 4.02
N ARG A 23 4.93 6.99 5.02
CA ARG A 23 5.41 8.35 5.32
C ARG A 23 6.91 8.36 5.61
N TRP A 24 7.39 7.41 6.41
CA TRP A 24 8.81 7.25 6.66
C TRP A 24 9.60 6.94 5.38
N SER A 25 9.05 6.23 4.39
CA SER A 25 9.75 6.08 3.10
C SER A 25 9.80 7.41 2.32
N LEU A 26 8.66 8.12 2.24
CA LEU A 26 8.49 9.32 1.42
C LEU A 26 9.17 10.60 1.95
N ASP A 27 9.32 10.74 3.27
CA ASP A 27 9.89 11.96 3.87
C ASP A 27 11.44 12.04 3.73
N GLY A 28 12.05 11.14 2.95
CA GLY A 28 13.49 11.08 2.75
C GLY A 28 13.97 12.04 1.65
N GLN A 29 15.28 12.29 1.59
CA GLN A 29 15.87 13.10 0.52
C GLN A 29 15.98 12.35 -0.82
N ARG A 30 15.93 11.01 -0.78
CA ARG A 30 16.01 10.15 -1.97
C ARG A 30 14.61 10.01 -2.58
N ARG A 31 14.54 9.85 -3.90
CA ARG A 31 13.30 9.41 -4.56
C ARG A 31 12.87 8.08 -3.95
N ALA A 32 11.60 8.02 -3.56
CA ALA A 32 10.97 6.86 -2.95
C ALA A 32 9.63 6.58 -3.62
N PHE A 33 9.14 5.36 -3.44
CA PHE A 33 7.88 4.86 -3.95
C PHE A 33 7.09 4.27 -2.79
N ALA A 34 5.85 4.72 -2.59
CA ALA A 34 4.95 4.23 -1.56
C ALA A 34 3.65 3.77 -2.20
N LEU A 35 3.26 2.53 -1.92
CA LEU A 35 2.10 1.90 -2.55
C LEU A 35 1.03 1.55 -1.51
N TRP A 36 -0.18 2.04 -1.73
CA TRP A 36 -1.36 1.57 -1.01
C TRP A 36 -2.10 0.52 -1.85
N ILE A 37 -2.30 -0.67 -1.30
CA ILE A 37 -3.15 -1.70 -1.88
C ILE A 37 -4.59 -1.48 -1.43
N HIS A 38 -5.43 -1.04 -2.37
CA HIS A 38 -6.85 -0.82 -2.17
C HIS A 38 -7.60 -2.13 -2.42
N HIS A 39 -8.11 -2.71 -1.33
CA HIS A 39 -8.98 -3.89 -1.35
C HIS A 39 -10.41 -3.48 -1.75
N ASP A 40 -10.64 -3.37 -3.06
CA ASP A 40 -11.92 -2.93 -3.66
C ASP A 40 -12.63 -4.01 -4.49
N ASP A 41 -12.24 -5.27 -4.30
CA ASP A 41 -12.69 -6.39 -5.13
C ASP A 41 -13.45 -7.46 -4.34
N GLU A 42 -14.73 -7.23 -4.08
CA GLU A 42 -15.62 -8.21 -3.43
C GLU A 42 -15.89 -9.49 -4.25
N GLY A 43 -15.58 -9.47 -5.56
CA GLY A 43 -15.88 -10.58 -6.46
C GLY A 43 -14.78 -11.63 -6.48
N ARG A 44 -13.53 -11.21 -6.28
CA ARG A 44 -12.35 -12.08 -6.25
C ARG A 44 -11.71 -12.14 -4.87
N GLU A 45 -11.95 -11.15 -4.00
CA GLU A 45 -11.50 -11.08 -2.60
C GLU A 45 -12.54 -10.32 -1.74
N TYR A 46 -12.11 -9.54 -0.75
CA TYR A 46 -12.96 -8.76 0.14
C TYR A 46 -12.88 -7.28 -0.25
N ALA A 47 -13.99 -6.56 -0.19
CA ALA A 47 -13.98 -5.10 -0.32
C ALA A 47 -14.07 -4.46 1.07
N TYR A 48 -13.08 -3.65 1.44
CA TYR A 48 -13.11 -2.91 2.70
C TYR A 48 -12.28 -1.62 2.66
N ASP A 49 -12.90 -0.52 3.10
CA ASP A 49 -12.25 0.80 3.26
C ASP A 49 -12.17 1.24 4.72
N ARG A 50 -12.60 0.39 5.66
CA ARG A 50 -12.55 0.74 7.07
C ARG A 50 -11.09 0.83 7.51
N GLY A 51 -10.67 2.03 7.91
CA GLY A 51 -9.31 2.27 8.40
C GLY A 51 -8.27 2.39 7.28
N THR A 52 -8.66 2.95 6.13
CA THR A 52 -7.74 3.28 5.03
C THR A 52 -7.66 4.78 4.74
N ASP A 53 -8.45 5.62 5.42
CA ASP A 53 -8.58 7.06 5.16
C ASP A 53 -7.24 7.83 5.24
N ARG A 54 -6.36 7.47 6.18
CA ARG A 54 -5.06 8.15 6.35
C ARG A 54 -4.05 7.69 5.32
N ILE A 55 -3.98 6.39 5.02
CA ILE A 55 -3.07 5.87 4.00
C ILE A 55 -3.49 6.34 2.61
N ALA A 56 -4.80 6.38 2.33
CA ALA A 56 -5.39 6.92 1.11
C ALA A 56 -5.03 8.40 0.91
N GLY A 57 -5.25 9.23 1.93
CA GLY A 57 -4.87 10.64 1.89
C GLY A 57 -3.36 10.83 1.68
N LEU A 58 -2.53 10.04 2.39
CA LEU A 58 -1.08 10.10 2.22
C LEU A 58 -0.65 9.82 0.78
N VAL A 59 -1.14 8.74 0.17
CA VAL A 59 -0.70 8.38 -1.19
C VAL A 59 -1.25 9.32 -2.26
N ALA A 60 -2.43 9.92 -2.05
CA ALA A 60 -3.00 10.92 -2.95
C ALA A 60 -2.25 12.25 -2.92
N ASP A 61 -1.78 12.67 -1.74
CA ASP A 61 -1.20 14.00 -1.53
C ASP A 61 0.32 14.06 -1.73
N ARG A 62 1.02 12.92 -1.70
CA ARG A 62 2.48 12.87 -1.69
C ARG A 62 3.07 12.45 -3.04
N PRO A 63 4.05 13.21 -3.59
CA PRO A 63 4.84 12.73 -4.71
C PRO A 63 5.50 11.39 -4.39
N GLY A 64 5.33 10.40 -5.27
CA GLY A 64 5.82 9.03 -5.04
C GLY A 64 4.83 8.11 -4.32
N GLY A 65 3.67 8.63 -3.90
CA GLY A 65 2.54 7.85 -3.43
C GLY A 65 1.68 7.34 -4.59
N PHE A 66 1.22 6.10 -4.50
CA PHE A 66 0.38 5.46 -5.50
C PHE A 66 -0.67 4.56 -4.83
N GLU A 67 -1.88 4.58 -5.38
CA GLU A 67 -2.94 3.60 -5.10
C GLU A 67 -2.87 2.49 -6.17
N VAL A 68 -3.07 1.25 -5.75
CA VAL A 68 -3.38 0.14 -6.66
C VAL A 68 -4.71 -0.47 -6.26
N SER A 69 -5.64 -0.54 -7.20
CA SER A 69 -6.95 -1.18 -7.03
C SER A 69 -6.83 -2.65 -7.37
N MET A 70 -7.16 -3.53 -6.43
CA MET A 70 -7.19 -4.97 -6.69
C MET A 70 -8.19 -5.30 -7.81
N LYS A 71 -9.32 -4.60 -7.88
CA LYS A 71 -10.35 -4.80 -8.88
C LYS A 71 -9.92 -4.40 -10.29
N ARG A 72 -9.25 -3.25 -10.43
CA ARG A 72 -8.93 -2.66 -11.74
C ARG A 72 -7.57 -3.05 -12.27
N ASP A 73 -6.58 -3.21 -11.39
CA ASP A 73 -5.18 -3.24 -11.79
C ASP A 73 -4.58 -4.66 -11.76
N TRP A 74 -5.25 -5.62 -11.09
CA TRP A 74 -4.76 -6.99 -11.00
C TRP A 74 -5.58 -7.93 -11.89
N ASP A 75 -4.92 -8.56 -12.85
CA ASP A 75 -5.53 -9.60 -13.70
C ASP A 75 -5.84 -10.88 -12.92
N ARG A 76 -5.06 -11.18 -11.88
CA ARG A 76 -5.18 -12.39 -11.06
C ARG A 76 -4.80 -12.09 -9.61
N LEU A 77 -5.64 -12.52 -8.66
CA LEU A 77 -5.37 -12.38 -7.22
C LEU A 77 -4.62 -13.58 -6.64
N PHE A 78 -5.08 -14.80 -6.91
CA PHE A 78 -4.50 -16.03 -6.36
C PHE A 78 -3.76 -16.83 -7.44
N GLY A 79 -2.57 -17.33 -7.12
CA GLY A 79 -1.74 -18.13 -8.02
C GLY A 79 -2.23 -19.57 -8.20
N PHE A 80 -3.23 -20.00 -7.43
CA PHE A 80 -3.82 -21.33 -7.45
C PHE A 80 -5.32 -21.23 -7.78
N ALA A 81 -5.89 -22.31 -8.33
CA ALA A 81 -7.34 -22.39 -8.50
C ALA A 81 -7.99 -22.46 -7.10
N PRO A 82 -9.02 -21.65 -6.80
CA PRO A 82 -9.74 -21.78 -5.54
C PRO A 82 -10.37 -23.17 -5.48
N GLU A 83 -10.14 -23.92 -4.41
CA GLU A 83 -10.98 -25.07 -4.09
C GLU A 83 -12.39 -24.54 -3.82
N ARG A 84 -13.38 -25.09 -4.52
CA ARG A 84 -14.79 -24.74 -4.38
C ARG A 84 -15.42 -25.44 -3.19
#